data_AF-A0A7W3QKU3-F1
#
_entry.id   AF-A0A7W3QKU3-F1
#
_cell.length_a   1.000
_cell.length_b   1.000
_cell.length_c   1.000
_cell.angle_alpha   90.00
_cell.angle_beta   90.00
_cell.angle_gamma   90.00
#
_symmetry.space_group_name_H-M   'P 1'
#
loop_
_entity.id
_entity.type
_entity.pdbx_description
1 polymer ?
#
loop_
_entity_poly.entity_id
_entity_poly.type
_entity_poly.pdbx_seq_one_letter_code
_entity_poly.pdbx_strand_id
1 'polypeptide(L)'
;MGKMDAVAARVAAGGTVSFRPSGASMVPLIADRDLVTVAPVDPALLEVGDIALARVAGTTYLHLVTAVDRAKGRVQIGNNRGHVNGWTGHSRVFGICVAVNGVERPGARDRVGR
;
A
#
# COMPACT_ATOMS: atom_id res chain seq x y z
N MET A 1 -12.38 10.76 -10.29
CA MET A 1 -11.09 10.06 -10.08
C MET A 1 -10.40 10.72 -8.89
N GLY A 2 -10.21 10.01 -7.78
CA GLY A 2 -9.55 10.59 -6.60
C GLY A 2 -8.04 10.68 -6.78
N LYS A 3 -7.35 11.54 -6.00
CA LYS A 3 -5.88 11.68 -6.04
C LYS A 3 -5.15 10.33 -5.90
N MET A 4 -5.66 9.44 -5.05
CA MET A 4 -5.08 8.10 -4.84
C MET A 4 -5.27 7.17 -6.03
N ASP A 5 -6.36 7.31 -6.79
CA ASP A 5 -6.58 6.49 -7.98
C ASP A 5 -5.59 6.86 -9.09
N ALA A 6 -5.26 8.15 -9.24
CA ALA A 6 -4.23 8.60 -10.18
C ALA A 6 -2.84 8.08 -9.81
N VAL A 7 -2.51 8.05 -8.51
CA VAL A 7 -1.26 7.43 -8.03
C VAL A 7 -1.28 5.93 -8.32
N ALA A 8 -2.36 5.23 -7.98
CA ALA A 8 -2.49 3.79 -8.24
C ALA A 8 -2.33 3.45 -9.72
N ALA A 9 -2.92 4.24 -10.63
CA ALA A 9 -2.77 4.04 -12.07
C ALA A 9 -1.30 4.19 -12.52
N ARG A 10 -0.58 5.19 -12.00
CA ARG A 10 0.84 5.40 -12.33
C ARG A 10 1.72 4.27 -11.79
N VAL A 11 1.44 3.78 -10.59
CA VAL A 11 2.19 2.68 -9.99
C VAL A 11 1.89 1.36 -10.70
N ALA A 12 0.63 1.08 -11.02
CA ALA A 12 0.24 -0.10 -11.79
C ALA A 12 0.84 -0.11 -13.20
N ALA A 13 1.20 1.04 -13.76
CA ALA A 13 1.91 1.18 -15.03
C ALA A 13 3.45 0.99 -14.91
N GLY A 14 3.96 0.55 -13.75
CA GLY A 14 5.38 0.34 -13.50
C GLY A 14 6.11 1.56 -12.91
N GLY A 15 5.41 2.67 -12.67
CA GLY A 15 6.02 3.88 -12.14
C GLY A 15 6.28 3.82 -10.63
N THR A 16 7.49 4.21 -10.21
CA THR A 16 7.72 4.57 -8.79
C THR A 16 7.28 6.01 -8.56
N VAL A 17 6.40 6.23 -7.58
CA VAL A 17 5.77 7.53 -7.33
C VAL A 17 5.97 7.96 -5.90
N SER A 18 6.47 9.18 -5.72
CA SER A 18 6.51 9.84 -4.42
C SER A 18 5.39 10.88 -4.30
N PHE A 19 4.70 10.91 -3.16
CA PHE A 19 3.63 11.87 -2.90
C PHE A 19 3.44 12.11 -1.40
N ARG A 20 2.60 13.08 -1.05
CA ARG A 20 2.24 13.40 0.33
C ARG A 20 0.76 13.06 0.57
N PRO A 21 0.42 11.91 1.19
CA PRO A 21 -0.94 11.58 1.59
C PRO A 21 -1.42 12.55 2.68
N SER A 22 -2.70 12.48 2.98
CA SER A 22 -3.34 13.32 4.00
C SER A 22 -4.21 12.47 4.90
N GLY A 23 -4.29 12.84 6.17
CA GLY A 23 -5.03 12.12 7.20
C GLY A 23 -4.13 11.46 8.24
N ALA A 24 -4.76 10.83 9.23
CA ALA A 24 -4.08 10.32 10.42
C ALA A 24 -4.27 8.80 10.63
N SER A 25 -4.81 8.09 9.64
CA SER A 25 -5.11 6.65 9.71
C SER A 25 -3.87 5.78 9.86
N MET A 26 -2.71 6.27 9.42
CA MET A 26 -1.45 5.54 9.41
C MET A 26 -0.43 6.01 10.46
N VAL A 27 -0.80 6.96 11.32
CA VAL A 27 0.08 7.44 12.41
C VAL A 27 0.36 6.31 13.40
N PRO A 28 1.60 6.13 13.90
CA PRO A 28 2.80 6.93 13.62
C PRO A 28 3.64 6.46 12.41
N LEU A 29 3.24 5.43 11.67
CA LEU A 29 4.01 4.92 10.54
C LEU A 29 4.09 5.90 9.36
N ILE A 30 2.99 6.60 9.09
CA ILE A 30 2.92 7.70 8.11
C ILE A 30 2.07 8.80 8.75
N ALA A 31 2.68 9.96 8.99
CA ALA A 31 2.00 11.15 9.49
C ALA A 31 1.37 11.96 8.34
N ASP A 32 0.53 12.92 8.72
CA ASP A 32 -0.10 13.82 7.75
C ASP A 32 0.98 14.54 6.94
N ARG A 33 0.85 14.51 5.61
CA ARG A 33 1.76 15.14 4.64
C ARG A 33 3.19 14.58 4.61
N ASP A 34 3.50 13.46 5.24
CA ASP A 34 4.78 12.78 5.08
C ASP A 34 5.06 12.46 3.60
N LEU A 35 6.32 12.51 3.18
CA LEU A 35 6.69 12.10 1.82
C LEU A 35 6.79 10.59 1.78
N VAL A 36 5.87 9.92 1.10
CA VAL A 36 5.91 8.47 0.89
C VAL A 36 6.37 8.17 -0.53
N THR A 37 7.12 7.08 -0.71
CA THR A 37 7.49 6.55 -2.02
C THR A 37 6.90 5.18 -2.20
N VAL A 38 6.14 5.00 -3.27
CA VAL A 38 5.45 3.75 -3.59
C VAL A 38 5.97 3.21 -4.92
N ALA A 39 6.36 1.94 -4.92
CA ALA A 39 6.81 1.21 -6.10
C ALA A 39 5.79 0.14 -6.49
N PRO A 40 5.80 -0.34 -7.76
CA PRO A 40 5.01 -1.50 -8.17
C PRO A 40 5.33 -2.71 -7.27
N VAL A 41 4.33 -3.52 -6.95
CA VAL A 41 4.50 -4.66 -6.06
C VAL A 41 4.12 -5.95 -6.78
N ASP A 42 4.80 -7.04 -6.48
CA ASP A 42 4.27 -8.38 -6.70
C ASP A 42 3.38 -8.75 -5.50
N PRO A 43 2.04 -8.77 -5.65
CA PRO A 43 1.15 -9.05 -4.54
C PRO A 43 1.32 -10.45 -3.93
N ALA A 44 1.91 -11.40 -4.67
CA ALA A 44 2.20 -12.73 -4.15
C ALA A 44 3.33 -12.73 -3.12
N LEU A 45 4.18 -11.69 -3.10
CA LEU A 45 5.27 -11.56 -2.15
C LEU A 45 4.86 -10.85 -0.87
N LEU A 46 3.70 -10.17 -0.84
CA LEU A 46 3.25 -9.39 0.31
C LEU A 46 3.17 -10.23 1.60
N GLU A 47 3.53 -9.58 2.69
CA GLU A 47 3.50 -10.12 4.04
C GLU A 47 2.74 -9.20 5.00
N VAL A 48 2.37 -9.74 6.16
CA VAL A 48 1.73 -8.96 7.23
C VAL A 48 2.71 -7.90 7.72
N GLY A 49 2.25 -6.65 7.82
CA GLY A 49 3.06 -5.49 8.22
C GLY A 49 3.56 -4.64 7.06
N ASP A 50 3.46 -5.13 5.81
CA ASP A 50 3.71 -4.32 4.62
C ASP A 50 2.68 -3.19 4.50
N ILE A 51 3.09 -2.04 3.94
CA ILE A 51 2.19 -0.93 3.64
C ILE A 51 1.91 -0.95 2.14
N ALA A 52 0.69 -1.32 1.75
CA ALA A 52 0.31 -1.49 0.37
C ALA A 52 -0.63 -0.37 -0.12
N LEU A 53 -0.44 0.03 -1.38
CA LEU A 53 -1.39 0.83 -2.14
C LEU A 53 -2.41 -0.12 -2.78
N ALA A 54 -3.62 -0.17 -2.24
CA ALA A 54 -4.63 -1.15 -2.65
C ALA A 54 -6.05 -0.58 -2.65
N ARG A 55 -6.91 -1.11 -3.51
CA ARG A 55 -8.34 -0.74 -3.57
C ARG A 55 -9.20 -1.75 -2.82
N VAL A 56 -9.97 -1.27 -1.84
CA VAL A 56 -10.91 -2.05 -1.04
C VAL A 56 -12.28 -1.40 -1.14
N ALA A 57 -13.31 -2.18 -1.50
CA ALA A 57 -14.70 -1.69 -1.64
C ALA A 57 -14.83 -0.36 -2.43
N GLY A 58 -14.04 -0.20 -3.50
CA GLY A 58 -14.07 1.00 -4.36
C GLY A 58 -13.17 2.15 -3.91
N THR A 59 -12.60 2.11 -2.71
CA THR A 59 -11.69 3.16 -2.21
C THR A 59 -10.24 2.70 -2.24
N THR A 60 -9.35 3.55 -2.75
CA THR A 60 -7.90 3.28 -2.80
C THR A 60 -7.23 3.81 -1.54
N TYR A 61 -6.52 2.93 -0.82
CA TYR A 61 -5.85 3.19 0.44
C TYR A 61 -4.34 2.95 0.32
N LEU A 62 -3.54 3.67 1.11
CA LEU A 62 -2.15 3.34 1.39
C LEU A 62 -2.05 2.88 2.85
N HIS A 63 -2.29 1.61 3.10
CA HIS A 63 -2.59 1.05 4.43
C HIS A 63 -1.82 -0.26 4.70
N LEU A 64 -1.90 -0.79 5.93
CA LEU A 64 -1.23 -2.03 6.31
C LEU A 64 -1.90 -3.26 5.70
N VAL A 65 -1.07 -4.21 5.29
CA VAL A 65 -1.47 -5.61 5.14
C VAL A 65 -1.57 -6.23 6.53
N THR A 66 -2.77 -6.56 6.98
CA THR A 66 -3.02 -7.13 8.32
C THR A 66 -3.15 -8.66 8.29
N ALA A 67 -3.44 -9.23 7.12
CA ALA A 67 -3.48 -10.68 6.89
C ALA A 67 -3.26 -11.01 5.41
N VAL A 68 -2.75 -12.21 5.14
CA VAL A 68 -2.52 -12.72 3.77
C VAL A 68 -3.21 -14.09 3.63
N ASP A 69 -3.98 -14.25 2.56
CA ASP A 69 -4.67 -15.49 2.20
C ASP A 69 -4.15 -15.94 0.83
N ARG A 70 -3.01 -16.67 0.86
CA ARG A 70 -2.31 -17.12 -0.35
C ARG A 70 -3.16 -18.09 -1.18
N ALA A 71 -3.95 -18.94 -0.52
CA ALA A 71 -4.83 -19.89 -1.19
C ALA A 71 -5.91 -19.20 -2.04
N LYS A 72 -6.41 -18.04 -1.59
CA LYS A 72 -7.42 -17.25 -2.33
C LYS A 72 -6.85 -16.04 -3.07
N GLY A 73 -5.52 -15.87 -3.09
CA GLY A 73 -4.86 -14.76 -3.79
C GLY A 73 -5.35 -13.38 -3.36
N ARG A 74 -5.49 -13.17 -2.05
CA ARG A 74 -6.02 -11.92 -1.48
C ARG A 74 -5.32 -11.52 -0.18
N VAL A 75 -5.38 -10.24 0.13
CA VAL A 75 -4.83 -9.65 1.35
C VAL A 75 -5.90 -8.87 2.10
N GLN A 76 -5.76 -8.79 3.42
CA GLN A 76 -6.58 -7.93 4.26
C GLN A 76 -5.85 -6.61 4.48
N ILE A 77 -6.56 -5.51 4.28
CA ILE A 77 -6.05 -4.16 4.47
C ILE A 77 -6.68 -3.56 5.72
N GLY A 78 -5.86 -2.91 6.54
CA GLY A 78 -6.28 -2.20 7.75
C GLY A 78 -5.47 -0.94 7.98
N ASN A 79 -6.03 0.00 8.73
CA ASN A 79 -5.29 1.19 9.15
C ASN A 79 -4.34 0.86 10.32
N ASN A 80 -3.48 1.81 10.69
CA ASN A 80 -2.57 1.66 11.83
C ASN A 80 -3.22 2.02 13.17
N ARG A 81 -4.54 1.84 13.29
CA ARG A 81 -5.33 2.11 14.50
C ARG A 81 -6.24 0.94 14.90
N GLY A 82 -6.04 -0.23 14.29
CA GLY A 82 -6.81 -1.45 14.59
C GLY A 82 -8.13 -1.57 13.81
N HIS A 83 -8.43 -0.66 12.87
CA HIS A 83 -9.61 -0.80 12.01
C HIS A 83 -9.25 -1.53 10.71
N VAL A 84 -9.96 -2.62 10.44
CA VAL A 84 -9.86 -3.40 9.21
C VAL A 84 -10.73 -2.75 8.12
N ASN A 85 -10.13 -2.34 7.01
CA ASN A 85 -10.84 -1.81 5.85
C ASN A 85 -11.51 -2.91 5.02
N GLY A 86 -10.90 -4.10 4.96
CA GLY A 86 -11.49 -5.26 4.32
C GLY A 86 -10.48 -6.07 3.50
N TRP A 87 -10.98 -7.12 2.85
CA TRP A 87 -10.20 -7.99 1.98
C TRP A 87 -10.21 -7.49 0.54
N THR A 88 -9.09 -7.65 -0.15
CA THR A 88 -9.00 -7.37 -1.59
C THR A 88 -8.09 -8.35 -2.30
N GLY A 89 -8.43 -8.71 -3.53
CA GLY A 89 -7.65 -9.63 -4.35
C GLY A 89 -6.37 -8.97 -4.88
N HIS A 90 -5.38 -9.79 -5.26
CA HIS A 90 -4.09 -9.33 -5.79
C HIS A 90 -4.21 -8.34 -6.96
N SER A 91 -5.21 -8.50 -7.83
CA SER A 91 -5.46 -7.57 -8.96
C SER A 91 -5.84 -6.14 -8.57
N ARG A 92 -6.11 -5.90 -7.28
CA ARG A 92 -6.45 -4.58 -6.72
C ARG A 92 -5.37 -4.07 -5.77
N VAL A 93 -4.21 -4.73 -5.75
CA VAL A 93 -3.01 -4.28 -5.06
C VAL A 93 -2.08 -3.73 -6.13
N PHE A 94 -1.72 -2.46 -6.03
CA PHE A 94 -1.01 -1.75 -7.09
C PHE A 94 0.45 -1.51 -6.76
N GLY A 95 0.78 -1.31 -5.48
CA GLY A 95 2.14 -1.02 -5.07
C GLY A 95 2.41 -1.18 -3.59
N ILE A 96 3.67 -1.01 -3.22
CA ILE A 96 4.17 -1.08 -1.84
C ILE A 96 4.91 0.20 -1.49
N CYS A 97 4.70 0.70 -0.27
CA CYS A 97 5.45 1.81 0.29
C CYS A 97 6.87 1.35 0.62
N VAL A 98 7.85 1.84 -0.14
CA VAL A 98 9.27 1.50 0.03
C VAL A 98 10.01 2.48 0.92
N ALA A 99 9.50 3.71 1.10
CA ALA A 99 10.12 4.70 1.96
C ALA A 99 9.13 5.75 2.48
N VAL A 100 9.40 6.28 3.68
CA VAL A 100 8.69 7.40 4.32
C VAL A 100 9.72 8.44 4.76
N ASN A 101 9.58 9.68 4.33
CA ASN A 101 10.53 10.78 4.58
C ASN A 101 12.00 10.41 4.27
N GLY A 102 12.21 9.62 3.21
CA GLY A 102 13.54 9.16 2.79
C GLY A 102 14.08 7.97 3.59
N VAL A 103 13.39 7.53 4.65
CA VAL A 103 13.74 6.33 5.40
C VAL A 103 13.10 5.11 4.75
N GLU A 104 13.91 4.11 4.41
CA GLU A 104 13.43 2.89 3.78
C GLU A 104 12.58 2.05 4.72
N ARG A 105 11.54 1.42 4.17
CA ARG A 105 10.75 0.42 4.88
C ARG A 105 11.48 -0.93 4.82
N PRO A 106 11.81 -1.54 5.98
CA PRO A 106 12.50 -2.82 6.01
C PRO A 106 11.76 -3.89 5.19
N GLY A 107 12.48 -4.64 4.35
CA GLY A 107 11.92 -5.72 3.52
C GLY A 107 11.01 -5.28 2.36
N ALA A 108 10.60 -4.01 2.28
CA ALA A 108 9.62 -3.57 1.29
C ALA A 108 10.14 -3.68 -0.16
N ARG A 109 11.45 -3.51 -0.38
CA ARG A 109 12.05 -3.65 -1.72
C ARG A 109 12.00 -5.07 -2.26
N ASP A 110 12.01 -6.07 -1.38
CA ASP A 110 11.94 -7.48 -1.77
C ASP A 110 10.55 -7.87 -2.29
N ARG A 111 9.57 -6.97 -2.15
CA ARG A 111 8.18 -7.14 -2.63
C ARG A 111 7.97 -6.46 -3.99
N VAL A 112 8.93 -5.67 -4.47
CA VAL A 112 8.78 -4.90 -5.71
C VAL A 112 8.72 -5.86 -6.90
N GLY A 113 7.66 -5.75 -7.70
CA GLY A 113 7.50 -6.55 -8.91
C GLY A 113 8.47 -6.10 -9.99
N ARG A 114 9.05 -7.06 -10.73
CA ARG A 114 9.86 -6.78 -11.93
C ARG A 114 9.00 -6.38 -13.11
#